data_AF-A0A7V0U4U4-F1
#
_entry.id   AF-A0A7V0U4U4-F1
#
_cell.length_a   1.000
_cell.length_b   1.000
_cell.length_c   1.000
_cell.angle_alpha   90.00
_cell.angle_beta   90.00
_cell.angle_gamma   90.00
#
_symmetry.space_group_name_H-M   'P 1'
#
loop_
_entity.id
_entity.type
_entity.pdbx_description
1 polymer ?
#
loop_
_entity_poly.entity_id
_entity_poly.type
_entity_poly.pdbx_seq_one_letter_code
_entity_poly.pdbx_strand_id
1 'polypeptide(L)' 'MDVLTMKELLETGVHFGHRTRKWNPKMARYIFTERKGIH' A
#
# COMPACT_ATOMS: atom_id res chain seq x y z
N MET A 1 2.16 -2.74 -23.79
CA MET A 1 1.80 -3.20 -22.45
C MET A 1 0.58 -2.40 -22.05
N ASP A 2 -0.55 -3.06 -21.84
CA ASP A 2 -1.71 -2.38 -21.29
C ASP A 2 -1.51 -2.28 -19.78
N VAL A 3 -1.56 -1.05 -19.25
CA VAL A 3 -1.27 -0.78 -17.84
C VAL A 3 -2.61 -0.60 -17.13
N LEU A 4 -2.84 -1.41 -16.10
CA LEU A 4 -4.02 -1.31 -15.24
C LEU A 4 -4.19 0.12 -14.73
N THR A 5 -5.43 0.58 -14.69
CA THR A 5 -5.76 1.90 -14.15
C THR A 5 -5.61 1.90 -12.63
N MET A 6 -5.36 3.08 -12.04
CA MET A 6 -5.28 3.24 -10.58
C MET A 6 -6.57 2.75 -9.89
N LYS A 7 -7.73 2.98 -10.53
CA LYS A 7 -9.03 2.58 -9.99
C LYS A 7 -9.11 1.06 -9.80
N GLU A 8 -8.66 0.27 -10.79
CA GLU A 8 -8.67 -1.20 -10.72
C GLU A 8 -7.73 -1.72 -9.62
N LEU A 9 -6.58 -1.08 -9.41
CA LEU A 9 -5.66 -1.42 -8.31
C LEU A 9 -6.27 -1.12 -6.94
N LEU A 10 -7.04 -0.05 -6.83
CA LEU A 10 -7.73 0.28 -5.58
C LEU A 10 -8.85 -0.72 -5.28
N GLU A 11 -9.66 -1.08 -6.27
CA GLU A 11 -10.77 -2.02 -6.12
C GLU A 11 -10.31 -3.44 -5.76
N THR A 12 -9.15 -3.87 -6.28
CA THR A 12 -8.54 -5.18 -5.97
C THR A 12 -7.80 -5.20 -4.63
N GLY A 13 -7.60 -4.03 -3.99
CA GLY A 13 -7.02 -3.94 -2.64
C GLY A 13 -5.50 -4.06 -2.57
N VAL A 14 -4.77 -3.87 -3.67
CA VAL A 14 -3.29 -4.03 -3.67
C VAL A 14 -2.55 -2.93 -2.89
N HIS A 15 -3.25 -1.86 -2.52
CA HIS A 15 -2.71 -0.73 -1.76
C HIS A 15 -2.66 -0.98 -0.24
N PHE A 16 -3.20 -2.10 0.25
CA PHE A 16 -3.05 -2.47 1.66
C PHE A 16 -1.68 -3.09 1.91
N GLY A 17 -0.94 -2.50 2.83
CA GLY A 17 0.32 -3.00 3.31
C GLY A 17 0.18 -3.86 4.57
N HIS A 18 1.24 -3.86 5.36
CA HIS A 18 1.31 -4.62 6.60
C HIS A 18 0.94 -3.76 7.82
N ARG A 19 0.74 -4.43 8.95
CA ARG A 19 0.61 -3.74 10.23
C ARG A 19 1.87 -2.93 10.52
N THR A 20 1.70 -1.75 11.11
CA THR A 20 2.79 -0.79 11.41
C THR A 20 3.85 -1.30 12.39
N ARG A 21 3.61 -2.43 13.07
CA ARG A 21 4.66 -3.10 13.88
C ARG A 21 5.57 -4.05 13.08
N LYS A 22 5.16 -4.46 11.87
CA LYS A 22 5.81 -5.51 11.06
C LYS A 22 6.37 -4.99 9.73
N TRP A 23 6.38 -3.69 9.51
CA TRP A 23 6.89 -3.10 8.27
C TRP A 23 8.42 -2.99 8.29
N ASN A 24 9.01 -2.90 7.10
CA ASN A 24 10.43 -2.69 6.92
C ASN A 24 10.71 -1.18 6.76
N PRO A 25 11.56 -0.55 7.60
CA PRO A 25 11.89 0.87 7.51
C PRO A 25 12.35 1.35 6.12
N LYS A 26 12.97 0.46 5.33
CA LYS A 26 13.39 0.78 3.95
C LYS A 26 12.23 1.08 2.99
N MET A 27 10.99 0.75 3.37
CA MET A 27 9.78 1.00 2.58
C MET A 27 9.21 2.41 2.79
N ALA A 28 9.79 3.24 3.66
CA ALA A 28 9.22 4.54 4.05
C ALA A 28 8.90 5.44 2.85
N ARG A 29 9.72 5.40 1.80
CA ARG A 29 9.53 6.19 0.57
C ARG A 29 8.32 5.79 -0.29
N TYR A 30 7.75 4.61 -0.03
CA TYR A 30 6.63 4.05 -0.80
C TYR A 30 5.32 4.02 -0.01
N ILE A 31 5.39 4.25 1.31
CA ILE A 31 4.21 4.27 2.18
C ILE A 31 3.61 5.66 2.12
N PHE A 32 2.32 5.74 1.81
CA PHE A 32 1.60 7.00 1.73
C PHE A 32 1.09 7.48 3.10
N THR A 33 0.45 6.59 3.87
CA THR A 33 -0.14 6.94 5.16
C THR A 33 -0.29 5.70 6.06
N GLU A 34 -0.77 5.89 7.29
CA GLU A 34 -1.20 4.84 8.18
C GLU A 34 -2.68 5.05 8.54
N ARG A 35 -3.49 4.00 8.46
CA ARG A 35 -4.88 4.04 8.94
C ARG A 35 -5.20 2.78 9.73
N LYS A 36 -5.67 2.94 10.97
CA LYS A 36 -6.00 1.84 11.89
C LYS A 36 -4.84 0.84 12.08
N GLY A 37 -3.59 1.31 12.10
CA GLY A 37 -2.43 0.44 12.32
C GLY A 37 -1.98 -0.36 11.09
N ILE A 38 -2.44 -0.01 9.88
CA ILE A 38 -2.05 -0.61 8.61
C ILE A 38 -1.44 0.50 7.72
N HIS A 39 -0.28 0.21 7.14
CA HIS A 39 0.32 1.03 6.08
C HIS A 39 -0.32 0.77 4.72
#